data_AF-A0A7X3ZMT0-F1
#
_entry.id   AF-A0A7X3ZMT0-F1
#
_cell.length_a   1.000
_cell.length_b   1.000
_cell.length_c   1.000
_cell.angle_alpha   90.00
_cell.angle_beta   90.00
_cell.angle_gamma   90.00
#
_symmetry.space_group_name_H-M   'P 1'
#
loop_
_entity.id
_entity.type
_entity.pdbx_description
1 polymer ?
#
loop_
_entity_poly.entity_id
_entity_poly.type
_entity_poly.pdbx_seq_one_letter_code
_entity_poly.pdbx_strand_id
1 'polypeptide(L)'
;MKFRLDVVRWICLSHSQNKYVIEIKVWRGENRYQTGKKQLAAYLKSERAKEGYYIVFDHRLEPEPREEKETIENVMIRSYVIPVI
;
A
#
# COMPACT_ATOMS: atom_id res chain seq x y z
N MET A 1 -4.96 17.91 10.97
CA MET A 1 -4.93 17.23 9.67
C MET A 1 -5.96 16.10 9.71
N LYS A 2 -7.05 16.20 8.94
CA LYS A 2 -8.21 15.30 9.05
C LYS A 2 -8.10 14.22 7.97
N PHE A 3 -7.69 13.01 8.35
CA PHE A 3 -7.61 11.87 7.44
C PHE A 3 -9.01 11.49 6.97
N ARG A 4 -9.32 11.68 5.68
CA ARG A 4 -10.51 11.11 5.05
C ARG A 4 -10.25 9.61 4.87
N LEU A 5 -10.95 8.80 5.65
CA LEU A 5 -10.91 7.34 5.59
C LEU A 5 -11.61 6.86 4.32
N ASP A 6 -10.86 6.60 3.25
CA ASP A 6 -11.18 5.43 2.42
C ASP A 6 -10.77 4.23 3.30
N VAL A 7 -11.69 3.71 4.13
CA VAL A 7 -11.40 2.64 5.10
C VAL A 7 -10.90 1.42 4.34
N VAL A 8 -9.59 1.19 4.42
CA VAL A 8 -8.97 -0.11 4.30
C VAL A 8 -7.80 -0.14 5.29
N ARG A 9 -7.57 -1.31 5.90
CA ARG A 9 -6.98 -1.51 7.22
C ARG A 9 -5.44 -1.52 7.15
N TRP A 10 -4.80 -0.74 8.01
CA TRP A 10 -3.36 -0.84 8.26
C TRP A 10 -3.10 -2.01 9.19
N ILE A 11 -2.17 -2.88 8.82
CA ILE A 11 -1.70 -3.96 9.69
C ILE A 11 -0.21 -3.75 9.89
N CYS A 12 0.18 -3.56 11.15
CA CYS A 12 1.57 -3.59 11.56
C CYS A 12 1.82 -4.89 12.32
N LEU A 13 2.63 -5.78 11.77
CA LEU A 13 3.04 -7.04 12.40
C LEU A 13 4.49 -6.92 12.86
N SER A 14 4.78 -7.45 14.04
CA SER A 14 6.15 -7.66 14.50
C SER A 14 6.43 -9.15 14.57
N HIS A 15 7.42 -9.64 13.81
CA HIS A 15 7.86 -11.02 13.88
C HIS A 15 9.38 -11.07 13.82
N SER A 16 10.02 -11.73 14.80
CA SER A 16 11.47 -11.91 14.85
C SER A 16 12.26 -10.61 14.68
N GLN A 17 11.87 -9.55 15.41
CA GLN A 17 12.40 -8.18 15.34
C GLN A 17 12.14 -7.42 14.03
N ASN A 18 11.45 -8.02 13.06
CA ASN A 18 11.06 -7.35 11.82
C ASN A 18 9.66 -6.75 11.94
N LYS A 19 9.50 -5.52 11.45
CA LYS A 19 8.23 -4.81 11.39
C LYS A 19 7.72 -4.85 9.95
N TYR A 20 6.51 -5.38 9.78
CA TYR A 20 5.83 -5.46 8.49
C TYR A 20 4.68 -4.48 8.50
N VAL A 21 4.75 -3.48 7.62
CA VAL A 21 3.69 -2.49 7.44
C VAL A 21 2.94 -2.81 6.15
N ILE A 22 1.66 -3.13 6.29
CA ILE A 22 0.80 -3.50 5.18
C ILE A 22 -0.35 -2.49 5.12
N GLU A 23 -0.49 -1.85 3.97
CA GLU A 23 -1.67 -1.05 3.63
C GLU A 23 -2.46 -1.80 2.57
N ILE A 24 -3.74 -2.03 2.86
CA ILE A 24 -4.65 -2.68 1.93
C ILE A 24 -5.53 -1.57 1.31
N LYS A 25 -6.00 -1.71 0.07
CA LYS A 25 -6.96 -0.81 -0.60
C LYS A 25 -7.92 -1.57 -1.53
N VAL A 26 -8.97 -0.87 -1.97
CA VAL A 26 -9.77 -1.26 -3.14
C VAL A 26 -9.38 -0.34 -4.30
N TRP A 27 -9.24 -0.88 -5.51
CA TRP A 27 -8.92 -0.13 -6.71
C TRP A 27 -9.98 0.93 -6.98
N ARG A 28 -9.55 2.18 -7.14
CA ARG A 28 -10.42 3.33 -7.43
C ARG A 28 -9.79 4.29 -8.46
N GLY A 29 -8.93 3.75 -9.33
CA GLY A 29 -8.23 4.47 -10.39
C GLY A 29 -6.79 4.85 -10.05
N GLU A 30 -6.02 5.12 -11.11
CA GLU A 30 -4.57 5.30 -11.09
C GLU A 30 -4.11 6.42 -10.15
N ASN A 31 -4.82 7.56 -10.12
CA ASN A 31 -4.46 8.66 -9.24
C ASN A 31 -4.54 8.27 -7.75
N ARG A 32 -5.57 7.51 -7.35
CA ARG A 32 -5.69 7.01 -5.98
C ARG A 32 -4.66 5.93 -5.67
N TYR A 33 -4.32 5.09 -6.65
CA TYR A 33 -3.24 4.11 -6.54
C TYR A 33 -1.91 4.80 -6.21
N GLN A 34 -1.50 5.79 -7.02
CA GLN A 34 -0.26 6.54 -6.81
C GLN A 34 -0.26 7.37 -5.52
N THR A 35 -1.39 8.00 -5.19
CA THR A 35 -1.53 8.76 -3.94
C THR A 35 -1.43 7.86 -2.71
N GLY A 36 -2.01 6.66 -2.75
CA GLY A 36 -1.92 5.68 -1.66
C GLY A 36 -0.48 5.21 -1.42
N LYS A 37 0.30 4.96 -2.48
CA LYS A 37 1.73 4.63 -2.36
C LYS A 37 2.53 5.73 -1.66
N LYS A 38 2.27 7.01 -1.98
CA LYS A 38 2.90 8.15 -1.31
C LYS A 38 2.50 8.26 0.17
N GLN A 39 1.24 7.99 0.52
CA GLN A 39 0.78 7.95 1.91
C GLN A 39 1.47 6.83 2.70
N LEU A 40 1.61 5.63 2.12
CA LEU A 40 2.37 4.53 2.69
C LEU A 40 3.84 4.89 2.90
N ALA A 41 4.49 5.49 1.90
CA ALA A 41 5.88 5.93 2.03
C ALA A 41 6.09 6.92 3.19
N ALA A 42 5.19 7.90 3.32
CA ALA A 42 5.22 8.87 4.42
C ALA A 42 5.09 8.18 5.79
N TYR A 43 4.21 7.18 5.91
CA TYR A 43 4.03 6.42 7.14
C TYR A 43 5.24 5.53 7.48
N LEU A 44 5.81 4.84 6.49
CA LEU A 44 7.04 4.05 6.70
C LEU A 44 8.18 4.91 7.24
N LYS A 45 8.33 6.12 6.71
CA LYS A 45 9.34 7.09 7.15
C LYS A 45 9.11 7.53 8.59
N SER A 46 7.87 7.83 9.02
CA SER A 46 7.58 8.17 10.41
C SER A 46 7.86 7.01 11.37
N GLU A 47 7.66 5.77 10.91
CA GLU A 47 7.89 4.55 11.66
C GLU A 47 9.34 4.01 11.57
N ARG A 48 10.23 4.70 10.84
CA ARG A 48 11.60 4.26 10.51
C ARG A 48 11.66 2.86 9.88
N ALA A 49 10.61 2.46 9.18
CA ALA A 49 10.52 1.22 8.44
C ALA A 49 11.13 1.38 7.04
N LYS A 50 11.84 0.36 6.56
CA LYS A 50 12.52 0.40 5.25
C LYS A 50 11.64 -0.08 4.10
N GLU A 51 10.63 -0.87 4.40
CA GLU A 51 9.78 -1.54 3.41
C GLU A 51 8.34 -1.59 3.88
N GLY A 52 7.41 -1.44 2.94
CA GLY A 52 5.98 -1.65 3.16
C GLY A 52 5.31 -2.32 1.97
N TYR A 53 4.16 -2.91 2.24
CA TYR A 53 3.40 -3.70 1.28
C TYR A 53 2.07 -3.02 0.99
N TYR A 54 1.78 -2.78 -0.27
CA TYR A 54 0.58 -2.11 -0.74
C TYR A 54 -0.29 -3.09 -1.52
N ILE A 55 -1.35 -3.60 -0.90
CA ILE A 55 -2.21 -4.63 -1.48
C ILE A 55 -3.51 -3.98 -1.94
N VAL A 56 -3.84 -4.08 -3.21
CA VAL A 56 -5.01 -3.43 -3.80
C VAL A 56 -5.91 -4.47 -4.43
N PHE A 57 -7.14 -4.61 -3.93
CA PHE A 57 -8.15 -5.48 -4.52
C PHE A 57 -8.85 -4.77 -5.68
N ASP A 58 -8.84 -5.37 -6.86
CA ASP A 58 -9.43 -4.81 -8.07
C ASP A 58 -10.70 -5.57 -8.47
N HIS A 59 -11.83 -4.87 -8.41
CA HIS A 59 -13.17 -5.38 -8.75
C HIS A 59 -13.66 -4.86 -10.10
N ARG A 60 -12.78 -4.29 -10.95
CA ARG A 60 -13.14 -3.94 -12.32
C ARG A 60 -13.56 -5.20 -13.08
N LEU A 61 -14.43 -5.05 -14.08
CA LEU A 61 -14.83 -6.14 -14.99
C LEU A 61 -13.62 -6.72 -15.73
N GLU A 62 -12.66 -5.86 -16.06
CA GLU A 62 -11.38 -6.22 -16.68
C GLU A 62 -10.25 -5.68 -15.77
N PRO A 63 -9.90 -6.42 -14.71
CA PRO A 63 -8.83 -6.03 -13.80
C PRO A 63 -7.48 -6.40 -14.40
N GLU A 64 -6.47 -5.57 -14.14
CA GLU A 64 -5.08 -5.85 -14.52
C GLU A 64 -4.29 -6.21 -13.26
N PRO A 65 -3.79 -7.44 -13.12
CA PRO A 65 -2.90 -7.77 -12.03
C PRO A 65 -1.59 -6.99 -12.16
N ARG A 66 -1.07 -6.50 -11.03
CA ARG A 66 0.20 -5.76 -10.99
C ARG A 66 1.06 -6.29 -9.85
N GLU A 67 2.34 -6.47 -10.13
CA GLU A 67 3.39 -6.64 -9.11
C GLU A 67 4.47 -5.60 -9.38
N GLU A 68 4.64 -4.66 -8.46
CA GLU A 68 5.55 -3.53 -8.63
C GLU A 68 6.47 -3.41 -7.43
N LYS A 69 7.70 -2.99 -7.70
CA LYS A 69 8.67 -2.63 -6.68
C LYS A 69 9.29 -1.28 -7.02
N GLU A 70 9.15 -0.33 -6.13
CA GLU A 70 9.67 1.02 -6.33
C GLU A 70 10.23 1.62 -5.04
N THR A 71 11.09 2.63 -5.20
CA THR A 71 11.57 3.44 -4.08
C THR A 71 10.89 4.80 -4.13
N ILE A 72 10.12 5.12 -3.09
CA ILE A 72 9.49 6.43 -2.91
C ILE A 72 10.09 7.02 -1.64
N GLU A 73 10.67 8.23 -1.73
CA GLU A 73 11.26 8.92 -0.57
C GLU A 73 12.24 8.07 0.28
N ASN A 74 13.08 7.27 -0.39
CA ASN A 74 14.07 6.36 0.23
C ASN A 74 13.50 5.17 1.01
N VAL A 75 12.20 4.88 0.90
CA VAL A 75 11.60 3.63 1.40
C VAL A 75 11.12 2.77 0.23
N MET A 76 11.16 1.46 0.44
CA MET A 76 10.75 0.47 -0.56
C MET A 76 9.26 0.20 -0.44
N ILE A 77 8.54 0.31 -1.56
CA ILE A 77 7.14 -0.09 -1.66
C ILE A 77 7.05 -1.30 -2.57
N ARG A 78 6.42 -2.38 -2.08
CA ARG A 78 6.00 -3.51 -2.90
C ARG A 78 4.50 -3.46 -3.07
N SER A 79 4.03 -3.38 -4.31
CA SER A 79 2.61 -3.27 -4.61
C SER A 79 2.09 -4.52 -5.30
N TYR A 80 0.88 -4.92 -4.91
CA TYR A 80 0.15 -6.04 -5.49
C TYR A 80 -1.26 -5.55 -5.85
N VAL A 81 -1.63 -5.58 -7.13
CA VAL A 81 -3.02 -5.41 -7.56
C VAL A 81 -3.58 -6.80 -7.81
N ILE A 82 -4.56 -7.20 -7.01
CA ILE A 82 -5.14 -8.55 -6.98
C ILE A 82 -6.58 -8.46 -7.53
N PRO A 83 -6.84 -9.02 -8.73
CA PRO A 83 -8.20 -9.21 -9.22
C PRO A 83 -9.08 -9.98 -8.23
N VAL A 84 -10.29 -9.50 -8.01
CA VAL A 84 -11.32 -10.23 -7.25
C VAL A 84 -12.46 -10.55 -8.21
N ILE A 85 -12.58 -11.84 -8.56
CA ILE A 85 -13.52 -12.40 -9.53
C ILE A 85 -14.61 -13.16 -8.79
#